data_AF-A0A4Y8C913-F1
#
_entry.id   AF-A0A4Y8C913-F1
#
_cell.length_a   1.000
_cell.length_b   1.000
_cell.length_c   1.000
_cell.angle_alpha   90.00
_cell.angle_beta   90.00
_cell.angle_gamma   90.00
#
_symmetry.space_group_name_H-M   'P 1'
#
loop_
_entity.id
_entity.type
_entity.pdbx_description
1 polymer ?
#
loop_
_entity_poly.entity_id
_entity_poly.type
_entity_poly.pdbx_seq_one_letter_code
_entity_poly.pdbx_strand_id
1 'polypeptide(L)' 'MRVGCDIIAISRIEKIHSRHGKNFLDKFLSPKEQILIKNPATLAGLWAAKEAASKA' A
#
# COMPACT_ATOMS: atom_id res chain seq x y z
N MET A 1 15.40 -12.00 -15.11
CA MET A 1 14.37 -11.00 -14.77
C MET A 1 13.05 -11.73 -14.62
N ARG A 2 12.33 -11.51 -13.53
CA ARG A 2 11.02 -12.11 -13.25
C ARG A 2 9.98 -10.98 -13.17
N VAL A 3 8.72 -11.31 -13.41
CA VAL A 3 7.62 -10.35 -13.42
C VAL A 3 6.67 -10.69 -12.27
N GLY A 4 6.36 -9.70 -11.44
CA GLY A 4 5.38 -9.81 -10.37
C GLY A 4 4.16 -8.94 -10.66
N CYS A 5 2.97 -9.40 -10.23
CA CYS A 5 1.71 -8.68 -10.36
C CYS A 5 0.91 -8.80 -9.06
N ASP A 6 0.22 -7.73 -8.68
CA ASP A 6 -0.66 -7.71 -7.51
C ASP A 6 -1.89 -6.85 -7.76
N ILE A 7 -2.99 -7.18 -7.08
CA ILE A 7 -4.24 -6.42 -7.11
C ILE A 7 -4.79 -6.28 -5.69
N ILE A 8 -5.28 -5.08 -5.38
CA ILE A 8 -5.96 -4.81 -4.11
C ILE A 8 -7.18 -3.92 -4.33
N ALA A 9 -8.27 -4.24 -3.63
CA ALA A 9 -9.45 -3.39 -3.60
C ALA A 9 -9.20 -2.16 -2.72
N ILE A 10 -9.54 -0.96 -3.23
CA ILE A 10 -9.39 0.31 -2.50
C ILE A 10 -10.17 0.27 -1.17
N SER A 11 -11.40 -0.23 -1.21
CA SER A 11 -12.26 -0.36 -0.01
C SER A 11 -11.68 -1.30 1.05
N ARG A 12 -10.86 -2.29 0.65
CA ARG A 12 -10.19 -3.20 1.58
C ARG A 12 -9.07 -2.47 2.32
N ILE A 13 -8.18 -1.79 1.59
CA ILE A 13 -7.06 -1.10 2.24
C ILE A 13 -7.54 0.08 3.09
N GLU A 14 -8.61 0.76 2.66
CA GLU A 14 -9.25 1.81 3.44
C GLU A 14 -9.74 1.27 4.79
N LYS A 15 -10.48 0.16 4.82
CA LYS A 15 -10.93 -0.47 6.07
C LYS A 15 -9.77 -0.86 7.01
N ILE A 16 -8.68 -1.38 6.44
CA ILE A 16 -7.48 -1.75 7.21
C ILE A 16 -6.83 -0.49 7.79
N HIS A 17 -6.66 0.55 6.98
CA HIS A 17 -6.08 1.81 7.40
C HIS A 17 -6.97 2.51 8.45
N SER A 18 -8.30 2.51 8.30
CA SER A 18 -9.21 3.05 9.32
C SER A 18 -9.15 2.30 10.65
N ARG A 19 -8.86 0.99 10.63
CA ARG A 19 -8.76 0.16 11.84
C ARG A 19 -7.41 0.30 12.55
N HIS A 20 -6.32 0.37 11.80
CA HIS A 20 -4.96 0.28 12.35
C HIS A 20 -4.15 1.59 12.25
N GLY A 21 -4.66 2.57 11.50
CA GLY A 21 -4.07 3.89 11.30
C GLY A 21 -2.61 3.81 10.88
N LYS A 22 -1.81 4.67 11.49
CA LYS A 22 -0.39 4.82 11.18
C LYS A 22 0.44 3.55 11.45
N ASN A 23 0.08 2.76 12.47
CA ASN A 23 0.76 1.50 12.79
C ASN A 23 0.72 0.48 11.63
N PHE A 24 -0.27 0.58 10.74
CA PHE A 24 -0.30 -0.21 9.51
C PHE A 24 0.64 0.36 8.44
N LEU A 25 0.64 1.68 8.23
CA LEU A 25 1.49 2.34 7.25
C LEU A 25 2.98 2.14 7.56
N ASP A 26 3.36 2.27 8.83
CA ASP A 26 4.75 2.15 9.30
C ASP A 26 5.35 0.74 9.04
N LYS A 27 4.52 -0.27 8.76
CA LYS A 27 4.99 -1.64 8.46
C LYS A 27 5.65 -1.77 7.09
N PHE A 28 5.26 -0.94 6.13
CA PHE A 28 5.67 -1.11 4.72
C PHE A 28 6.00 0.20 3.99
N LEU A 29 5.68 1.36 4.58
CA LEU A 29 5.98 2.68 4.06
C LEU A 29 6.93 3.43 4.98
N SER A 30 7.97 4.00 4.38
CA SER A 30 8.81 5.00 5.04
C SER A 30 8.05 6.31 5.27
N PRO A 31 8.49 7.17 6.21
CA PRO A 31 7.85 8.46 6.45
C PRO A 31 7.74 9.34 5.19
N LYS A 32 8.72 9.26 4.28
CA LYS A 32 8.71 10.00 3.02
C LYS A 32 7.62 9.52 2.06
N GLU A 33 7.39 8.21 2.00
CA GLU A 33 6.35 7.62 1.15
C GLU A 33 4.95 7.89 1.71
N GLN A 34 4.78 7.95 3.04
CA GLN A 34 3.49 8.27 3.65
C GLN A 34 2.99 9.66 3.27
N ILE A 35 3.88 10.62 3.05
CA ILE A 35 3.53 11.98 2.58
C ILE A 35 2.87 11.95 1.18
N LEU A 36 3.15 10.93 0.38
CA LEU A 36 2.58 10.79 -0.96
C LEU A 36 1.13 10.32 -0.94
N ILE A 37 0.62 9.81 0.19
CA ILE A 37 -0.76 9.34 0.32
C ILE A 37 -1.70 10.54 0.29
N LYS A 38 -2.41 10.73 -0.82
CA LYS A 38 -3.41 11.80 -0.99
C LYS A 38 -4.84 11.33 -0.81
N ASN A 39 -5.11 10.06 -1.13
CA ASN A 39 -6.42 9.43 -1.03
C ASN A 39 -6.25 7.89 -0.88
N PRO A 40 -7.32 7.15 -0.56
CA PRO A 40 -7.26 5.69 -0.41
C PRO A 40 -6.77 4.96 -1.68
N ALA A 41 -6.98 5.51 -2.87
CA ALA A 41 -6.49 4.93 -4.12
C ALA A 41 -4.96 5.02 -4.23
N THR A 42 -4.36 6.13 -3.79
CA THR A 42 -2.89 6.25 -3.73
C THR A 42 -2.29 5.25 -2.76
N LEU A 43 -2.90 5.06 -1.59
CA LEU A 43 -2.48 4.05 -0.61
C LEU A 43 -2.58 2.63 -1.20
N ALA A 44 -3.68 2.32 -1.89
CA ALA A 44 -3.87 1.04 -2.59
C ALA A 44 -2.79 0.82 -3.67
N GLY A 45 -2.46 1.84 -4.45
CA GLY A 45 -1.41 1.77 -5.47
C GLY A 45 -0.03 1.51 -4.88
N LEU A 46 0.34 2.20 -3.79
CA LEU A 46 1.61 1.97 -3.10
C LEU A 46 1.72 0.55 -2.54
N TRP A 47 0.62 0.00 -2.01
CA TRP A 47 0.55 -1.38 -1.56
C TRP A 47 0.76 -2.36 -2.72
N ALA A 48 -0.05 -2.25 -3.78
CA ALA A 48 0.03 -3.13 -4.95
C ALA A 48 1.42 -3.10 -5.59
N ALA A 49 2.04 -1.92 -5.70
CA ALA A 49 3.37 -1.76 -6.27
C ALA A 49 4.44 -2.54 -5.47
N LYS A 50 4.41 -2.46 -4.14
CA LYS A 50 5.36 -3.14 -3.27
C LYS A 50 5.13 -4.66 -3.23
N GLU A 51 3.88 -5.10 -3.22
CA GLU A 51 3.54 -6.53 -3.31
C GLU A 51 3.94 -7.12 -4.67
N ALA A 52 3.69 -6.40 -5.77
CA ALA A 52 4.10 -6.82 -7.10
C ALA A 52 5.64 -6.91 -7.19
N ALA A 53 6.36 -5.93 -6.65
CA ALA A 53 7.82 -5.96 -6.59
C ALA A 53 8.36 -7.13 -5.75
N SER A 54 7.70 -7.48 -4.64
CA SER A 54 8.10 -8.63 -3.80
C SER A 54 7.88 -10.00 -4.49
N LYS A 55 7.05 -10.06 -5.53
CA LYS A 55 6.74 -11.27 -6.29
C LYS A 55 7.61 -11.45 -7.54
N ALA A 56 8.32 -10.40 -7.95
CA ALA A 56 9.30 -10.44 -9.03
C ALA A 56 10.62 -11.06 -8.53
#